data_AF-A0A2A8S698-F1
#
_entry.id   AF-A0A2A8S698-F1
#
_cell.length_a   1.000
_cell.length_b   1.000
_cell.length_c   1.000
_cell.angle_alpha   90.00
_cell.angle_beta   90.00
_cell.angle_gamma   90.00
#
_symmetry.space_group_name_H-M   'P 1'
#
loop_
_entity.id
_entity.type
_entity.pdbx_description
1 polymer ?
#
loop_
_entity_poly.entity_id
_entity_poly.type
_entity_poly.pdbx_seq_one_letter_code
_entity_poly.pdbx_strand_id
1 'polypeptide(L)'
;MPSGKTHTKINLVSLPIVLFMLGSYGLTNFDFLLTFTIGFIVGTYFLTPDLDIHSSAYRKWGLFRIFWYPYQVVMPHRSPLTHTIIIGDLIRLLYMLLVFSPFLYVLNKTVLEGKLIEIAKAHKVAIIMFVLGVIAASALHIIADGVNTRRKKMLRRKRRKRR
;
A
#
# COMPACT_ATOMS: atom_id res chain seq x y z
N MET A 1 8.88 6.55 14.50
CA MET A 1 8.81 5.40 13.57
C MET A 1 10.16 5.17 12.94
N PRO A 2 10.41 4.05 12.23
CA PRO A 2 11.43 4.03 11.18
C PRO A 2 11.16 5.18 10.19
N SER A 3 12.18 5.59 9.43
CA SER A 3 11.96 6.63 8.41
C SER A 3 11.22 6.05 7.20
N GLY A 4 10.54 6.89 6.41
CA GLY A 4 9.92 6.44 5.16
C GLY A 4 10.92 5.76 4.21
N LYS A 5 12.18 6.22 4.18
CA LYS A 5 13.28 5.57 3.44
C LYS A 5 13.57 4.16 3.95
N THR A 6 13.53 3.96 5.27
CA THR A 6 13.72 2.65 5.90
C THR A 6 12.60 1.69 5.50
N HIS A 7 11.35 2.13 5.53
CA HIS A 7 10.22 1.31 5.10
C HIS A 7 10.30 0.92 3.63
N THR A 8 10.61 1.88 2.74
CA THR A 8 10.83 1.57 1.32
C THR A 8 11.93 0.53 1.13
N LYS A 9 13.07 0.66 1.85
CA LYS A 9 14.16 -0.31 1.77
C LYS A 9 13.75 -1.70 2.26
N ILE A 10 13.02 -1.78 3.37
CA ILE A 10 12.49 -3.05 3.89
C ILE A 10 11.62 -3.72 2.83
N ASN A 11 10.65 -3.00 2.28
CA ASN A 11 9.76 -3.55 1.26
C ASN A 11 10.53 -4.04 0.02
N LEU A 12 11.45 -3.25 -0.52
CA LEU A 12 12.22 -3.64 -1.70
C LEU A 12 13.10 -4.87 -1.48
N VAL A 13 13.71 -5.01 -0.30
CA VAL A 13 14.50 -6.20 0.05
C VAL A 13 13.59 -7.41 0.28
N SER A 14 12.40 -7.20 0.85
CA SER A 14 11.42 -8.26 1.07
C SER A 14 10.74 -8.74 -0.22
N LEU A 15 10.61 -7.89 -1.24
CA LEU A 15 9.93 -8.24 -2.49
C LEU A 15 10.45 -9.54 -3.15
N PRO A 16 11.76 -9.73 -3.43
CA PRO A 16 12.24 -10.99 -4.02
C PRO A 16 11.98 -12.20 -3.11
N ILE A 17 12.02 -12.03 -1.79
CA ILE A 17 11.70 -13.10 -0.83
C ILE A 17 10.22 -13.47 -0.93
N VAL A 18 9.33 -12.47 -0.99
CA VAL A 18 7.89 -12.69 -1.16
C VAL A 18 7.60 -13.38 -2.49
N LEU A 19 8.20 -12.92 -3.59
CA LEU A 19 8.03 -13.55 -4.91
C LEU A 19 8.53 -15.00 -4.93
N PHE A 20 9.68 -15.27 -4.29
CA PHE A 20 10.19 -16.62 -4.14
C PHE A 20 9.21 -17.50 -3.36
N MET A 21 8.68 -17.03 -2.22
CA MET A 21 7.68 -17.76 -1.44
C MET A 21 6.40 -18.04 -2.24
N LEU A 22 5.90 -17.06 -3.01
CA LEU A 22 4.72 -17.24 -3.87
C LEU A 22 4.98 -18.29 -4.96
N GLY A 23 6.15 -18.23 -5.61
CA GLY A 23 6.56 -19.20 -6.61
C GLY A 23 6.72 -20.61 -6.04
N SER A 24 7.34 -20.76 -4.86
CA SER A 24 7.47 -22.04 -4.16
C SER A 24 6.12 -22.63 -3.73
N TYR A 25 5.11 -21.78 -3.50
CA TYR A 25 3.73 -22.22 -3.22
C TYR A 25 2.94 -22.59 -4.49
N GLY A 26 3.55 -22.50 -5.68
CA GLY A 26 2.95 -22.89 -6.96
C GLY A 26 2.33 -21.74 -7.75
N LEU A 27 2.43 -20.48 -7.28
CA LEU A 27 2.03 -19.31 -8.08
C LEU A 27 3.16 -18.90 -9.03
N THR A 28 3.30 -19.62 -10.13
CA THR A 28 4.39 -19.43 -11.11
C THR A 28 3.97 -18.66 -12.36
N ASN A 29 2.67 -18.35 -12.51
CA ASN A 29 2.17 -17.58 -13.65
C ASN A 29 2.80 -16.17 -13.66
N PHE A 30 3.47 -15.84 -14.77
CA PHE A 30 4.20 -14.59 -14.91
C PHE A 30 3.31 -13.36 -14.76
N ASP A 31 2.13 -13.34 -15.37
CA ASP A 31 1.20 -12.21 -15.30
C ASP A 31 0.73 -11.98 -13.86
N PHE A 32 0.54 -13.06 -13.09
CA PHE A 32 0.13 -12.97 -11.68
C PHE A 32 1.25 -12.36 -10.82
N LEU A 33 2.49 -12.84 -11.01
CA LEU A 33 3.65 -12.32 -10.29
C LEU A 33 3.98 -10.88 -10.70
N LEU A 34 3.82 -10.54 -11.98
CA LEU A 34 4.03 -9.20 -12.50
C LEU A 34 3.00 -8.23 -11.92
N THR A 35 1.71 -8.55 -12.00
CA THR A 35 0.64 -7.69 -11.46
C THR A 35 0.73 -7.54 -9.94
N PHE A 36 1.08 -8.61 -9.22
CA PHE A 36 1.42 -8.54 -7.80
C PHE A 36 2.61 -7.61 -7.53
N THR A 37 3.68 -7.74 -8.30
CA THR A 37 4.89 -6.92 -8.16
C THR A 37 4.59 -5.44 -8.39
N ILE A 38 3.81 -5.12 -9.43
CA ILE A 38 3.37 -3.75 -9.71
C ILE A 38 2.56 -3.21 -8.52
N GLY A 39 1.60 -3.99 -8.02
CA GLY A 39 0.83 -3.65 -6.82
C GLY A 39 1.70 -3.40 -5.60
N PHE A 40 2.68 -4.26 -5.35
CA PHE A 40 3.62 -4.16 -4.24
C PHE A 40 4.49 -2.90 -4.33
N ILE A 41 4.98 -2.57 -5.54
CA ILE A 41 5.75 -1.33 -5.78
C ILE A 41 4.85 -0.11 -5.55
N VAL A 42 3.63 -0.11 -6.08
CA VAL A 42 2.66 0.99 -5.86
C VAL A 42 2.35 1.15 -4.36
N GLY A 43 2.09 0.05 -3.64
CA GLY A 43 1.91 0.05 -2.19
C GLY A 43 3.11 0.60 -1.43
N THR A 44 4.32 0.27 -1.87
CA THR A 44 5.58 0.70 -1.23
C THR A 44 5.87 2.18 -1.41
N TYR A 45 5.50 2.77 -2.54
CA TYR A 45 5.87 4.15 -2.88
C TYR A 45 4.74 5.15 -2.71
N PHE A 46 3.50 4.76 -3.01
CA PHE A 46 2.37 5.68 -3.17
C PHE A 46 1.23 5.40 -2.20
N LEU A 47 0.92 4.14 -1.91
CA LEU A 47 -0.23 3.74 -1.07
C LEU A 47 0.19 3.23 0.31
N THR A 48 1.26 3.80 0.87
CA THR A 48 1.77 3.40 2.19
C THR A 48 0.79 3.74 3.32
N PRO A 49 0.84 3.04 4.48
CA PRO A 49 0.05 3.41 5.65
C PRO A 49 0.23 4.87 6.11
N ASP A 50 1.45 5.42 5.98
CA ASP A 50 1.81 6.81 6.31
C ASP A 50 1.25 7.87 5.32
N LEU A 51 0.33 7.51 4.43
CA LEU A 51 -0.29 8.46 3.51
C LEU A 51 -1.26 9.41 4.25
N ASP A 52 -1.68 9.05 5.46
CA ASP A 52 -2.48 9.84 6.40
C ASP A 52 -1.72 11.02 7.03
N ILE A 53 -0.42 11.14 6.81
CA ILE A 53 0.42 12.26 7.27
C ILE A 53 1.27 12.84 6.12
N HIS A 54 1.92 13.98 6.35
CA HIS A 54 2.84 14.63 5.42
C HIS A 54 4.17 13.83 5.22
N SER A 55 4.05 12.60 4.76
CA SER A 55 5.13 11.64 4.59
C SER A 55 5.87 11.80 3.25
N SER A 56 6.93 11.01 3.06
CA SER A 56 7.55 10.88 1.75
C SER A 56 6.62 10.29 0.69
N ALA A 57 5.70 9.38 1.08
CA ALA A 57 4.74 8.81 0.14
C ALA A 57 3.75 9.88 -0.35
N TYR A 58 3.21 10.68 0.57
CA TYR A 58 2.36 11.82 0.23
C TYR A 58 3.05 12.80 -0.74
N ARG A 59 4.34 13.09 -0.53
CA ARG A 59 5.10 13.98 -1.42
C ARG A 59 5.37 13.39 -2.81
N LYS A 60 5.49 12.06 -2.94
CA LYS A 60 5.74 11.39 -4.23
C LYS A 60 4.57 11.49 -5.20
N TRP A 61 3.36 11.75 -4.72
CA TRP A 61 2.20 12.03 -5.57
C TRP A 61 2.33 13.34 -6.37
N GLY A 62 3.29 14.21 -6.03
CA GLY A 62 3.51 15.46 -6.76
C GLY A 62 2.28 16.35 -6.73
N LEU A 63 1.82 16.81 -7.89
CA LEU A 63 0.61 17.64 -8.02
C LEU A 63 -0.65 16.90 -7.57
N PHE A 64 -0.72 15.59 -7.80
CA PHE A 64 -1.87 14.74 -7.43
C PHE A 64 -2.04 14.54 -5.93
N ARG A 65 -1.10 15.01 -5.10
CA ARG A 65 -1.23 14.95 -3.63
C ARG A 65 -2.41 15.77 -3.10
N ILE A 66 -2.90 16.75 -3.87
CA ILE A 66 -4.08 17.55 -3.51
C ILE A 66 -5.30 16.66 -3.28
N PHE A 67 -5.42 15.59 -4.06
CA PHE A 67 -6.48 14.60 -3.91
C PHE A 67 -6.38 13.81 -2.62
N TRP A 68 -5.21 13.74 -1.99
CA TRP A 68 -5.02 13.04 -0.72
C TRP A 68 -5.18 13.94 0.51
N TYR A 69 -5.28 15.26 0.32
CA TYR A 69 -5.43 16.19 1.42
C TYR A 69 -6.72 15.94 2.25
N PRO A 70 -7.91 15.73 1.64
CA PRO A 70 -9.12 15.40 2.42
C PRO A 70 -8.97 14.12 3.24
N TYR A 71 -8.35 13.09 2.66
CA TYR A 71 -8.04 11.85 3.37
C TYR A 71 -7.18 12.11 4.61
N GLN A 72 -6.14 12.92 4.53
CA GLN A 72 -5.27 13.27 5.68
C GLN A 72 -6.00 14.06 6.76
N VAL A 73 -6.91 14.96 6.37
CA VAL A 73 -7.68 15.77 7.32
C VAL A 73 -8.66 14.91 8.12
N VAL A 74 -9.29 13.93 7.46
CA VAL A 74 -10.33 13.10 8.08
C VAL A 74 -9.75 11.91 8.84
N MET A 75 -8.69 11.29 8.33
CA MET A 75 -8.19 10.02 8.85
C MET A 75 -7.11 10.22 9.92
N PRO A 76 -7.36 9.86 11.19
CA PRO A 76 -6.37 10.03 12.24
C PRO A 76 -5.19 9.08 12.03
N HIS A 77 -3.98 9.61 12.19
CA HIS A 77 -2.77 8.82 12.04
C HIS A 77 -2.72 7.66 13.04
N ARG A 78 -2.38 6.46 12.55
CA ARG A 78 -2.32 5.21 13.33
C ARG A 78 -3.65 4.77 13.95
N SER A 79 -4.78 5.24 13.41
CA SER A 79 -6.09 4.70 13.77
C SER A 79 -6.29 3.28 13.22
N PRO A 80 -7.25 2.51 13.75
CA PRO A 80 -7.62 1.22 13.16
C PRO A 80 -8.00 1.30 11.68
N LEU A 81 -8.46 2.48 11.23
CA LEU A 81 -8.85 2.76 9.86
C LEU A 81 -7.66 2.97 8.92
N THR A 82 -6.49 3.39 9.42
CA THR A 82 -5.32 3.66 8.54
C THR A 82 -4.21 2.62 8.68
N HIS A 83 -4.07 2.01 9.86
CA HIS A 83 -2.91 1.20 10.25
C HIS A 83 -3.27 -0.25 10.64
N THR A 84 -4.24 -0.82 9.94
CA THR A 84 -4.53 -2.26 9.94
C THR A 84 -4.15 -2.86 8.59
N ILE A 85 -3.76 -4.14 8.60
CA ILE A 85 -3.17 -4.82 7.44
C ILE A 85 -4.09 -4.84 6.21
N ILE A 86 -5.41 -4.82 6.41
CA ILE A 86 -6.38 -4.94 5.30
C ILE A 86 -7.25 -3.68 5.18
N ILE A 87 -7.88 -3.26 6.28
CA ILE A 87 -8.90 -2.19 6.24
C ILE A 87 -8.30 -0.88 5.73
N GLY A 88 -7.07 -0.54 6.17
CA GLY A 88 -6.41 0.69 5.72
C GLY A 88 -6.17 0.73 4.21
N ASP A 89 -5.74 -0.37 3.60
CA ASP A 89 -5.52 -0.44 2.16
C ASP A 89 -6.84 -0.41 1.38
N LEU A 90 -7.87 -1.12 1.86
CA LEU A 90 -9.20 -1.07 1.25
C LEU A 90 -9.79 0.33 1.26
N ILE A 91 -9.64 1.07 2.37
CA ILE A 91 -10.08 2.46 2.45
C ILE A 91 -9.30 3.34 1.47
N ARG A 92 -7.98 3.22 1.39
CA ARG A 92 -7.15 4.00 0.44
C ARG A 92 -7.52 3.72 -1.01
N LEU A 93 -7.74 2.44 -1.36
CA LEU A 93 -8.13 2.03 -2.71
C LEU A 93 -9.55 2.50 -3.07
N LEU A 94 -10.51 2.36 -2.15
CA LEU A 94 -11.87 2.85 -2.35
C LEU A 94 -11.90 4.39 -2.46
N TYR A 95 -11.13 5.08 -1.64
CA TYR A 95 -10.96 6.53 -1.71
C TYR A 95 -10.41 6.96 -3.07
N MET A 96 -9.35 6.31 -3.56
CA MET A 96 -8.84 6.55 -4.91
C MET A 96 -9.92 6.32 -5.97
N LEU A 97 -10.64 5.20 -5.90
CA LEU A 97 -11.68 4.89 -6.88
C LEU A 97 -12.75 5.99 -6.90
N LEU A 98 -13.18 6.47 -5.73
CA LEU A 98 -14.14 7.55 -5.61
C LEU A 98 -13.61 8.86 -6.22
N VAL A 99 -12.41 9.28 -5.82
CA VAL A 99 -11.79 10.52 -6.31
C VAL A 99 -11.55 10.50 -7.81
N PHE A 100 -11.11 9.37 -8.35
CA PHE A 100 -10.83 9.22 -9.77
C PHE A 100 -12.04 8.76 -10.60
N SER A 101 -13.20 8.50 -9.98
CA SER A 101 -14.40 8.06 -10.68
C SER A 101 -14.88 8.98 -11.81
N PRO A 102 -14.81 10.33 -11.72
CA PRO A 102 -15.19 11.20 -12.83
C PRO A 102 -14.27 11.03 -14.04
N PHE A 103 -12.96 10.86 -13.80
CA PHE A 103 -11.98 10.60 -14.86
C PHE A 103 -12.22 9.25 -15.52
N LEU A 104 -12.50 8.22 -14.71
CA LEU A 104 -12.84 6.89 -15.20
C LEU A 104 -14.15 6.90 -16.01
N TYR A 105 -15.13 7.70 -15.61
CA TYR A 105 -16.37 7.87 -16.37
C TYR A 105 -16.13 8.49 -17.74
N VAL A 106 -15.36 9.58 -17.81
CA VAL A 106 -14.99 10.22 -19.08
C VAL A 106 -14.21 9.24 -19.95
N LEU A 107 -13.16 8.61 -19.42
CA LEU A 107 -12.36 7.61 -20.14
C LEU A 107 -13.24 6.46 -20.67
N ASN A 108 -14.17 5.98 -19.85
CA ASN A 108 -15.08 4.91 -20.25
C ASN A 108 -15.95 5.33 -21.44
N LYS A 109 -16.46 6.56 -21.44
CA LYS A 109 -17.34 7.05 -22.51
C LYS A 109 -16.61 7.42 -23.78
N THR A 110 -15.39 7.98 -23.69
CA THR A 110 -14.67 8.52 -24.85
C THR A 110 -13.71 7.54 -25.49
N VAL A 111 -13.04 6.69 -24.70
CA VAL A 111 -11.98 5.79 -25.19
C VAL A 111 -12.40 4.33 -25.13
N LEU A 112 -13.06 3.91 -24.04
CA LEU A 112 -13.39 2.49 -23.82
C LEU A 112 -14.79 2.11 -24.33
N GLU A 113 -15.50 3.02 -24.99
CA GLU A 113 -16.81 2.77 -25.60
C GLU A 113 -17.87 2.17 -24.64
N GLY A 114 -17.78 2.49 -23.34
CA GLY A 114 -18.66 1.96 -22.31
C GLY A 114 -18.25 0.60 -21.73
N LYS A 115 -17.16 -0.02 -22.20
CA LYS A 115 -16.73 -1.39 -21.86
C LYS A 115 -15.88 -1.50 -20.59
N LEU A 116 -15.70 -0.43 -19.81
CA LEU A 116 -14.84 -0.43 -18.61
C LEU A 116 -15.15 -1.59 -17.65
N ILE A 117 -16.43 -1.87 -17.38
CA ILE A 117 -16.82 -2.95 -16.45
C ILE A 117 -16.51 -4.33 -17.04
N GLU A 118 -16.67 -4.52 -18.34
CA GLU A 118 -16.33 -5.77 -19.02
C GLU A 118 -14.83 -6.01 -18.99
N ILE A 119 -14.03 -4.97 -19.28
CA ILE A 119 -12.57 -5.01 -19.18
C ILE A 119 -12.15 -5.35 -17.73
N ALA A 120 -12.76 -4.71 -16.73
CA ALA A 120 -12.46 -4.99 -15.32
C ALA A 120 -12.81 -6.44 -14.93
N LYS A 121 -13.92 -6.98 -15.44
CA LYS A 121 -14.30 -8.39 -15.22
C LYS A 121 -13.30 -9.34 -15.89
N ALA A 122 -12.90 -9.05 -17.13
CA ALA A 122 -11.91 -9.85 -17.86
C ALA A 122 -10.56 -9.88 -17.14
N HIS A 123 -10.17 -8.78 -16.48
CA HIS A 123 -8.91 -8.65 -15.75
C HIS A 123 -9.06 -8.80 -14.23
N LYS A 124 -10.15 -9.43 -13.75
CA LYS A 124 -10.46 -9.55 -12.30
C LYS A 124 -9.29 -10.13 -11.51
N VAL A 125 -8.62 -11.14 -12.04
CA VAL A 125 -7.49 -11.80 -11.37
C VAL A 125 -6.30 -10.84 -11.24
N ALA A 126 -5.95 -10.12 -12.30
CA ALA A 126 -4.89 -9.11 -12.28
C ALA A 126 -5.17 -8.00 -11.25
N ILE A 127 -6.42 -7.54 -11.16
CA ILE A 127 -6.84 -6.55 -10.16
C ILE A 127 -6.68 -7.11 -8.74
N ILE A 128 -7.09 -8.36 -8.49
CA ILE A 128 -6.92 -9.01 -7.18
C ILE A 128 -5.43 -9.12 -6.83
N MET A 129 -4.59 -9.59 -7.75
CA MET A 129 -3.15 -9.74 -7.51
C MET A 129 -2.48 -8.39 -7.24
N PHE A 130 -2.86 -7.34 -7.97
CA PHE A 130 -2.41 -5.98 -7.70
C PHE A 130 -2.79 -5.53 -6.28
N VAL A 131 -4.05 -5.72 -5.86
CA VAL A 131 -4.51 -5.38 -4.51
C VAL A 131 -3.77 -6.17 -3.43
N LEU A 132 -3.53 -7.46 -3.64
CA LEU A 132 -2.74 -8.30 -2.72
C LEU A 132 -1.29 -7.81 -2.62
N GLY A 133 -0.70 -7.35 -3.73
CA GLY A 133 0.61 -6.71 -3.73
C GLY A 133 0.64 -5.46 -2.84
N VAL A 134 -0.35 -4.57 -2.99
CA VAL A 134 -0.49 -3.36 -2.15
C VAL A 134 -0.60 -3.73 -0.67
N ILE A 135 -1.49 -4.67 -0.33
CA ILE A 135 -1.69 -5.16 1.05
C ILE A 135 -0.40 -5.76 1.62
N ALA A 136 0.33 -6.57 0.86
CA ALA A 136 1.59 -7.16 1.31
C ALA A 136 2.66 -6.08 1.63
N ALA A 137 2.76 -5.04 0.80
CA ALA A 137 3.67 -3.92 1.02
C ALA A 137 3.30 -3.13 2.30
N SER A 138 2.01 -2.89 2.54
CA SER A 138 1.51 -2.23 3.75
C SER A 138 1.66 -3.09 5.01
N ALA A 139 1.47 -4.41 4.90
CA ALA A 139 1.66 -5.35 5.99
C ALA A 139 3.11 -5.32 6.51
N LEU A 140 4.09 -5.38 5.60
CA LEU A 140 5.51 -5.27 5.94
C LEU A 140 5.83 -3.95 6.63
N HIS A 141 5.25 -2.85 6.15
CA HIS A 141 5.39 -1.55 6.78
C HIS A 141 4.90 -1.57 8.24
N ILE A 142 3.66 -2.04 8.49
CA ILE A 142 3.03 -2.08 9.82
C ILE A 142 3.81 -3.02 10.75
N ILE A 143 4.23 -4.19 10.26
CA ILE A 143 5.04 -5.15 11.02
C ILE A 143 6.37 -4.52 11.45
N ALA A 144 7.09 -3.87 10.53
CA ALA A 144 8.35 -3.19 10.83
C ALA A 144 8.17 -2.11 11.90
N ASP A 145 7.05 -1.39 11.85
CA ASP A 145 6.66 -0.37 12.82
C ASP A 145 6.44 -0.95 14.23
N GLY A 146 5.74 -2.08 14.30
CA GLY A 146 5.52 -2.85 15.52
C GLY A 146 6.81 -3.38 16.13
N VAL A 147 7.68 -3.99 15.32
CA VAL A 147 8.99 -4.52 15.74
C VAL A 147 9.88 -3.42 16.30
N ASN A 148 9.99 -2.27 15.61
CA ASN A 148 10.80 -1.15 16.07
C ASN A 148 10.28 -0.59 17.41
N THR A 149 8.96 -0.50 17.56
CA THR A 149 8.33 -0.03 18.80
C THR A 149 8.62 -0.97 19.97
N ARG A 150 8.48 -2.29 19.78
CA ARG A 150 8.81 -3.31 20.79
C ARG A 150 10.29 -3.27 21.19
N ARG A 151 11.19 -3.19 20.21
CA ARG A 151 12.65 -3.07 20.44
C ARG A 151 12.99 -1.87 21.31
N LYS A 152 12.46 -0.69 21.00
CA LYS A 152 12.69 0.55 21.79
C LYS A 152 12.18 0.42 23.22
N LYS A 153 10.99 -0.17 23.43
CA LYS A 153 10.45 -0.42 24.78
C LYS A 153 11.36 -1.33 25.60
N MET A 154 11.88 -2.42 25.01
CA MET A 154 12.81 -3.34 25.68
C MET A 154 14.13 -2.65 26.09
N LEU A 155 14.74 -1.88 25.19
CA LEU A 155 15.99 -1.16 25.47
C LEU A 155 15.82 -0.12 26.60
N ARG A 156 14.70 0.61 26.62
CA ARG A 156 14.36 1.55 27.69
C ARG A 156 14.22 0.86 29.05
N ARG A 157 13.56 -0.31 29.11
CA ARG A 157 13.44 -1.12 30.33
C ARG A 157 14.81 -1.59 30.84
N LYS A 158 15.70 -2.06 29.96
CA LYS A 158 17.06 -2.46 30.36
C LYS A 158 17.89 -1.30 30.93
N ARG A 159 17.78 -0.10 30.35
CA ARG A 159 18.48 1.09 30.88
C ARG A 159 17.97 1.53 32.25
N ARG A 160 16.66 1.45 32.51
CA ARG A 160 16.08 1.75 33.82
C ARG A 160 16.49 0.77 34.92
N LYS A 161 16.72 -0.51 34.60
CA LYS A 161 17.21 -1.51 35.56
C LYS A 161 18.70 -1.38 35.91
N ARG A 162 19.46 -0.60 35.14
CA ARG A 162 20.90 -0.38 35.35
C ARG A 162 21.22 0.96 36.06
N ARG A 163 20.18 1.75 36.33
CA ARG A 163 20.24 2.96 37.15
C ARG A 163 19.57 2.62 38.48
#